data_AF-A0A3D1IIK0-F1
#
_entry.id   AF-A0A3D1IIK0-F1
#
_cell.length_a   1.000
_cell.length_b   1.000
_cell.length_c   1.000
_cell.angle_alpha   90.00
_cell.angle_beta   90.00
_cell.angle_gamma   90.00
#
_symmetry.space_group_name_H-M   'P 1'
#
loop_
_entity.id
_entity.type
_entity.pdbx_description
1 polymer ?
#
loop_
_entity_poly.entity_id
_entity_poly.type
_entity_poly.pdbx_seq_one_letter_code
_entity_poly.pdbx_strand_id
1 'polypeptide(L)'
;LDAERARKHDVILQLLFDEAEAGRLYTALQFAESFENQAGLGGKDTIRERISVLATKGFIKFVRDGAPFGLPTSRSKFGYLCVEGMTFPTGEETADPDTGEVVPVRIPVLPSTYKCPQSGAALPVENPLVWVYQTEETS
;
A
#
# COMPACT_ATOMS: atom_id res chain seq x y z
N LEU A 1 -13.38 -2.16 12.41
CA LEU A 1 -13.09 -0.82 11.86
C LEU A 1 -12.83 -1.02 10.36
N ASP A 2 -13.76 -0.62 9.51
CA ASP A 2 -13.71 -0.92 8.07
C ASP A 2 -12.53 -0.22 7.38
N ALA A 3 -11.79 -0.97 6.56
CA ALA A 3 -10.64 -0.50 5.78
C ALA A 3 -10.93 0.72 4.92
N GLU A 4 -12.13 0.74 4.34
CA GLU A 4 -12.62 1.86 3.55
C GLU A 4 -12.84 3.11 4.40
N ARG A 5 -13.28 2.94 5.65
CA ARG A 5 -13.42 4.05 6.60
C ARG A 5 -12.06 4.60 7.00
N ALA A 6 -11.06 3.75 7.22
CA ALA A 6 -9.70 4.21 7.51
C ALA A 6 -9.06 4.93 6.32
N ARG A 7 -9.20 4.41 5.10
CA ARG A 7 -8.73 5.05 3.86
C ARG A 7 -9.33 6.45 3.66
N LYS A 8 -10.63 6.61 3.90
CA LYS A 8 -11.32 7.91 3.84
C LYS A 8 -10.79 8.94 4.85
N HIS A 9 -10.18 8.51 5.95
CA HIS A 9 -9.71 9.42 7.01
C HIS A 9 -8.22 9.75 6.93
N ASP A 10 -7.39 8.93 6.26
CA ASP A 10 -5.95 9.22 6.12
C ASP A 10 -5.53 9.36 4.66
N VAL A 11 -5.06 10.57 4.33
CA VAL A 11 -4.61 10.97 2.99
C VAL A 11 -3.47 10.11 2.44
N ILE A 12 -2.58 9.54 3.27
CA ILE A 12 -1.51 8.67 2.78
C ILE A 12 -2.11 7.36 2.26
N LEU A 13 -3.09 6.79 2.95
CA LEU A 13 -3.73 5.55 2.53
C LEU A 13 -4.50 5.74 1.21
N GLN A 14 -5.19 6.87 1.08
CA GLN A 14 -5.91 7.22 -0.14
C GLN A 14 -4.94 7.41 -1.33
N LEU A 15 -3.88 8.20 -1.15
CA LEU A 15 -2.87 8.41 -2.20
C LEU A 15 -2.20 7.11 -2.62
N LEU A 16 -1.81 6.24 -1.68
CA LEU A 16 -1.24 4.94 -2.04
C LEU A 16 -2.21 4.11 -2.89
N PHE A 17 -3.50 4.16 -2.58
CA PHE A 17 -4.54 3.48 -3.34
C PHE A 17 -4.65 4.03 -4.76
N ASP A 18 -4.83 5.35 -4.89
CA ASP A 18 -5.00 6.03 -6.19
C ASP A 18 -3.76 5.87 -7.09
N GLU A 19 -2.57 5.96 -6.49
CA GLU A 19 -1.31 5.81 -7.22
C GLU A 19 -1.13 4.41 -7.79
N ALA A 20 -1.53 3.37 -7.05
CA ALA A 20 -1.46 2.00 -7.55
C ALA A 20 -2.46 1.73 -8.67
N GLU A 21 -3.67 2.28 -8.57
CA GLU A 21 -4.62 2.25 -9.69
C GLU A 21 -4.06 2.94 -10.94
N ALA A 22 -3.24 3.96 -10.75
CA ALA A 22 -2.52 4.67 -11.81
C ALA A 22 -1.18 4.00 -12.20
N GLY A 23 -0.90 2.77 -11.74
CA GLY A 23 0.28 2.00 -12.14
C GLY A 23 1.57 2.39 -11.43
N ARG A 24 1.50 2.96 -10.22
CA ARG A 24 2.68 3.37 -9.44
C ARG A 24 2.68 2.75 -8.05
N LEU A 25 3.79 2.08 -7.69
CA LEU A 25 4.05 1.63 -6.33
C LEU A 25 5.30 2.30 -5.79
N TYR A 26 5.25 2.63 -4.49
CA TYR A 26 6.30 3.40 -3.84
C TYR A 26 6.89 2.63 -2.67
N THR A 27 8.21 2.73 -2.49
CA THR A 27 8.82 2.53 -1.18
C THR A 27 8.51 3.72 -0.27
N ALA A 28 8.66 3.55 1.05
CA ALA A 28 8.44 4.65 2.01
C ALA A 28 9.28 5.91 1.71
N LEU A 29 10.50 5.73 1.19
CA LEU A 29 11.34 6.86 0.79
C LEU A 29 10.80 7.54 -0.47
N GLN A 30 10.52 6.78 -1.53
CA GLN A 30 10.03 7.34 -2.79
C GLN A 30 8.69 8.05 -2.63
N PHE A 31 7.78 7.50 -1.82
CA PHE A 31 6.50 8.13 -1.51
C PHE A 31 6.73 9.48 -0.83
N ALA A 32 7.55 9.49 0.22
CA ALA A 32 7.82 10.70 0.97
C ALA A 32 8.55 11.78 0.14
N GLU A 33 9.37 11.40 -0.84
CA GLU A 33 10.01 12.34 -1.78
C GLU A 33 9.04 12.85 -2.85
N SER A 34 8.13 12.00 -3.32
CA SER A 34 7.17 12.37 -4.38
C SER A 34 6.07 13.30 -3.87
N PHE A 35 5.68 13.14 -2.60
CA PHE A 35 4.56 13.86 -1.98
C PHE A 35 5.00 14.89 -0.93
N GLU A 36 6.30 15.23 -0.86
CA GLU A 36 6.79 16.25 0.05
C GLU A 36 6.13 17.61 -0.24
N ASN A 37 5.64 18.27 0.82
CA ASN A 37 4.94 19.56 0.74
C ASN A 37 3.68 19.55 -0.13
N GLN A 38 3.11 18.38 -0.42
CA GLN A 38 1.86 18.21 -1.16
C GLN A 38 0.77 17.63 -0.26
N ALA A 39 -0.50 17.81 -0.63
CA ALA A 39 -1.67 17.20 0.04
C ALA A 39 -1.71 17.34 1.58
N GLY A 40 -1.09 18.39 2.14
CA GLY A 40 -0.99 18.60 3.59
C GLY A 40 -0.09 17.60 4.33
N LEU A 41 0.79 16.89 3.63
CA LEU A 41 1.63 15.82 4.17
C LEU A 41 2.90 16.31 4.88
N GLY A 42 3.29 17.57 4.67
CA GLY A 42 4.48 18.17 5.29
C GLY A 42 5.79 17.68 4.65
N GLY A 43 6.88 17.74 5.41
CA GLY A 43 8.22 17.35 4.95
C GLY A 43 8.43 15.82 4.92
N LYS A 44 9.46 15.36 4.21
CA LYS A 44 9.75 13.93 4.01
C LYS A 44 9.80 13.12 5.29
N ASP A 45 10.43 13.63 6.35
CA ASP A 45 10.55 12.91 7.61
C ASP A 45 9.20 12.75 8.31
N THR A 46 8.34 13.77 8.27
CA THR A 46 6.96 13.70 8.77
C THR A 46 6.15 12.62 8.04
N ILE A 47 6.29 12.55 6.72
CA ILE A 47 5.59 11.53 5.91
C ILE A 47 6.06 10.12 6.29
N ARG A 48 7.37 9.91 6.41
CA ARG A 48 7.95 8.62 6.79
C ARG A 48 7.53 8.18 8.19
N GLU A 49 7.44 9.12 9.13
CA GLU A 49 6.94 8.84 10.48
C GLU A 49 5.47 8.42 10.45
N ARG A 50 4.61 9.14 9.72
CA ARG A 50 3.20 8.78 9.55
C ARG A 50 3.02 7.41 8.91
N ILE A 51 3.76 7.09 7.84
CA ILE A 51 3.79 5.75 7.24
C ILE A 51 4.18 4.69 8.28
N SER A 52 5.20 4.97 9.09
CA SER A 52 5.66 4.05 10.13
C SER A 52 4.58 3.78 11.19
N VAL A 53 3.82 4.79 11.59
CA VAL A 53 2.67 4.65 12.51
C VAL A 53 1.56 3.82 11.86
N LEU A 54 1.16 4.16 10.63
CA LEU A 54 0.13 3.41 9.89
C LEU A 54 0.52 1.94 9.69
N ALA A 55 1.80 1.66 9.42
CA ALA A 55 2.31 0.30 9.31
C ALA A 55 2.30 -0.45 10.65
N THR A 56 2.59 0.24 11.75
CA THR A 56 2.51 -0.31 13.11
C THR A 56 1.07 -0.65 13.47
N LYS A 57 0.10 0.17 13.06
CA LYS A 57 -1.34 -0.08 13.23
C LYS A 57 -1.89 -1.15 12.27
N GLY A 58 -1.08 -1.61 11.32
CA GLY A 58 -1.46 -2.60 10.31
C GLY A 58 -2.21 -2.04 9.12
N PHE A 59 -2.43 -0.73 9.00
CA PHE A 59 -3.06 -0.12 7.80
C PHE A 59 -2.16 -0.17 6.57
N ILE A 60 -0.84 -0.19 6.78
CA ILE A 60 0.15 -0.38 5.73
C ILE A 60 0.90 -1.69 5.99
N LYS A 61 0.97 -2.53 4.97
CA LYS A 61 1.86 -3.70 4.88
C LYS A 61 2.80 -3.51 3.68
N PHE A 62 3.57 -4.53 3.34
CA PHE A 62 4.63 -4.37 2.34
C PHE A 62 4.78 -5.53 1.37
N VAL A 63 5.12 -5.18 0.13
CA VAL A 63 5.44 -6.11 -0.95
C VAL A 63 6.93 -6.06 -1.24
N ARG A 64 7.62 -7.20 -1.07
CA ARG A 64 9.05 -7.30 -1.39
C ARG A 64 9.31 -7.49 -2.88
N ASP A 65 8.50 -8.33 -3.52
CA ASP A 65 8.65 -8.67 -4.92
C ASP A 65 7.88 -7.68 -5.80
N GLY A 66 8.62 -6.86 -6.55
CA GLY A 66 8.05 -5.89 -7.49
C GLY A 66 7.80 -6.48 -8.89
N ALA A 67 8.33 -7.68 -9.17
CA ALA A 67 8.32 -8.25 -10.51
C ALA A 67 6.92 -8.38 -11.15
N PRO A 68 5.85 -8.76 -10.41
CA PRO A 68 4.50 -8.82 -10.97
C PRO A 68 3.96 -7.48 -11.48
N PHE A 69 4.54 -6.37 -11.02
CA PHE A 69 4.16 -5.01 -11.37
C PHE A 69 5.15 -4.34 -12.33
N GLY A 70 6.08 -5.11 -12.91
CA GLY A 70 7.16 -4.57 -13.75
C GLY A 70 8.20 -3.74 -12.99
N LEU A 71 8.25 -3.87 -11.66
CA LEU A 71 9.15 -3.11 -10.79
C LEU A 71 10.33 -3.97 -10.33
N PRO A 72 11.52 -3.35 -10.09
CA PRO A 72 12.66 -4.10 -9.58
C PRO A 72 12.40 -4.60 -8.16
N THR A 73 13.14 -5.63 -7.74
CA THR A 73 13.15 -6.04 -6.33
C THR A 73 13.63 -4.88 -5.46
N SER A 74 12.84 -4.51 -4.45
CA SER A 74 13.17 -3.38 -3.60
C SER A 74 14.34 -3.71 -2.67
N ARG A 75 15.31 -2.79 -2.59
CA ARG A 75 16.42 -2.84 -1.61
C ARG A 75 16.05 -2.26 -0.25
N SER A 76 14.84 -1.71 -0.10
CA SER A 76 14.39 -1.14 1.17
C SER A 76 14.13 -2.25 2.20
N LYS A 77 14.23 -1.90 3.50
CA LYS A 77 14.01 -2.86 4.61
C LYS A 77 12.69 -3.63 4.47
N PHE A 78 11.63 -2.94 4.03
CA PHE A 78 10.28 -3.48 3.98
C PHE A 78 9.76 -3.74 2.57
N GLY A 79 10.27 -3.03 1.55
CA GLY A 79 9.79 -3.10 0.17
C GLY A 79 8.87 -1.95 -0.21
N TYR A 80 7.95 -2.24 -1.13
CA TYR A 80 6.88 -1.34 -1.58
C TYR A 80 5.73 -1.31 -0.57
N LEU A 81 5.07 -0.16 -0.45
CA LEU A 81 3.91 0.05 0.41
C LEU A 81 2.67 -0.63 -0.20
N CYS A 82 1.87 -1.25 0.66
CA CYS A 82 0.62 -1.91 0.28
C CYS A 82 -0.46 -1.60 1.34
N VAL A 83 -1.65 -1.26 0.86
CA VAL A 83 -2.86 -1.06 1.66
C VAL A 83 -3.93 -2.04 1.19
N GLU A 84 -4.91 -2.32 2.06
CA GLU A 84 -5.96 -3.28 1.75
C GLU A 84 -6.77 -2.86 0.51
N GLY A 85 -6.97 -3.82 -0.40
CA GLY A 85 -7.76 -3.64 -1.63
C GLY A 85 -7.02 -2.98 -2.79
N MET A 86 -5.73 -2.64 -2.67
CA MET A 86 -4.96 -2.09 -3.78
C MET A 86 -4.97 -3.02 -5.00
N THR A 87 -5.17 -2.44 -6.18
CA THR A 87 -5.01 -3.12 -7.47
C THR A 87 -4.03 -2.35 -8.33
N PHE A 88 -3.38 -3.05 -9.26
CA PHE A 88 -2.39 -2.49 -10.16
C PHE A 88 -2.74 -2.86 -11.61
N PRO A 89 -2.74 -1.91 -12.55
CA PRO A 89 -2.99 -2.18 -13.96
C PRO A 89 -1.82 -2.96 -14.57
N THR A 90 -2.12 -4.03 -15.28
CA THR A 90 -1.10 -4.86 -15.97
C THR A 90 -0.60 -4.23 -17.26
N GLY A 91 -1.30 -3.22 -17.78
CA GLY A 91 -1.10 -2.68 -19.12
C GLY A 91 -1.82 -3.47 -20.22
N GLU A 92 -2.42 -4.61 -19.87
CA GLU A 92 -3.32 -5.36 -20.76
C GLU A 92 -4.75 -4.81 -20.66
N GLU A 93 -5.48 -4.92 -21.75
CA GLU A 93 -6.88 -4.52 -21.86
C GLU A 93 -7.74 -5.75 -22.18
N THR A 94 -8.94 -5.80 -21.62
CA THR A 94 -9.90 -6.87 -21.90
C THR A 94 -11.28 -6.26 -22.16
N ALA A 95 -12.03 -6.85 -23.09
CA ALA A 95 -13.40 -6.43 -23.35
C ALA A 95 -14.33 -7.14 -22.36
N ASP A 96 -15.14 -6.37 -21.65
CA ASP A 96 -16.20 -6.88 -20.80
C ASP A 96 -17.19 -7.71 -21.66
N PRO A 97 -17.47 -8.97 -21.29
CA PRO A 97 -18.23 -9.89 -22.16
C PRO A 97 -19.70 -9.51 -22.30
N ASP A 98 -20.24 -8.73 -21.37
CA ASP A 98 -21.65 -8.34 -21.34
C ASP A 98 -21.89 -6.99 -22.03
N THR A 99 -20.97 -6.03 -21.87
CA THR A 99 -21.09 -4.65 -22.38
C THR A 99 -20.22 -4.35 -23.59
N GLY A 100 -19.15 -5.13 -23.82
CA GLY A 100 -18.13 -4.87 -24.82
C GLY A 100 -17.19 -3.70 -24.47
N GLU A 101 -17.28 -3.14 -23.26
CA GLU A 101 -16.40 -2.06 -22.81
C GLU A 101 -14.97 -2.58 -22.61
N VAL A 102 -13.99 -1.86 -23.16
CA VAL A 102 -12.58 -2.21 -22.97
C VAL A 102 -12.12 -1.67 -21.63
N VAL A 103 -11.82 -2.57 -20.69
CA VAL A 103 -11.36 -2.25 -19.34
C VAL A 103 -9.92 -2.73 -19.11
N PRO A 104 -9.12 -2.01 -18.33
CA PRO A 104 -7.76 -2.45 -18.01
C PRO A 104 -7.80 -3.69 -17.12
N VAL A 105 -6.99 -4.70 -17.46
CA VAL A 105 -6.78 -5.87 -16.62
C VAL A 105 -5.96 -5.46 -15.40
N ARG A 106 -6.48 -5.78 -14.22
CA ARG A 106 -5.89 -5.39 -12.93
C ARG A 106 -5.54 -6.63 -12.11
N ILE A 107 -4.41 -6.57 -11.43
CA ILE A 107 -3.96 -7.59 -10.47
C ILE A 107 -3.96 -7.04 -9.05
N PRO A 108 -4.24 -7.86 -8.02
CA PRO A 108 -4.21 -7.40 -6.64
C PRO A 108 -2.77 -7.18 -6.16
N VAL A 109 -2.55 -6.10 -5.41
CA VAL A 109 -1.28 -5.83 -4.73
C VAL A 109 -1.32 -6.48 -3.36
N LEU A 110 -0.78 -7.69 -3.26
CA LEU A 110 -0.85 -8.50 -2.04
C LEU A 110 0.38 -8.34 -1.14
N PRO A 111 0.21 -8.19 0.19
CA PRO A 111 1.32 -7.97 1.11
C PRO A 111 2.10 -9.27 1.36
N SER A 112 3.42 -9.17 1.35
CA SER A 112 4.34 -10.25 1.71
C SER A 112 4.81 -10.19 3.16
N THR A 113 4.94 -8.96 3.70
CA THR A 113 5.41 -8.73 5.07
C THR A 113 4.63 -7.61 5.73
N TYR A 114 4.61 -7.60 7.07
CA TYR A 114 4.08 -6.52 7.89
C TYR A 114 5.14 -6.05 8.89
N LYS A 115 4.95 -4.85 9.45
CA LYS A 115 5.79 -4.35 10.53
C LYS A 115 5.25 -4.88 11.86
N CYS A 116 6.05 -5.64 12.60
CA CYS A 116 5.70 -6.06 13.94
C CYS A 116 5.57 -4.84 14.88
N PRO A 117 4.44 -4.66 15.58
CA PRO A 117 4.23 -3.48 16.43
C PRO A 117 5.21 -3.40 17.59
N GLN A 118 5.58 -4.55 18.16
CA GLN A 118 6.44 -4.63 19.34
C GLN A 118 7.92 -4.45 19.02
N SER A 119 8.40 -5.03 17.91
CA SER A 119 9.83 -5.08 17.59
C SER A 119 10.24 -4.21 16.40
N GLY A 120 9.29 -3.70 15.61
CA GLY A 120 9.57 -3.01 14.35
C GLY A 120 10.27 -3.88 13.29
N ALA A 121 10.29 -5.20 13.48
CA ALA A 121 10.80 -6.17 12.51
C ALA A 121 9.83 -6.36 11.34
N ALA A 122 10.34 -6.74 10.17
CA ALA A 122 9.53 -7.16 9.05
C ALA A 122 9.22 -8.65 9.22
N LEU A 123 7.96 -9.00 9.47
CA LEU A 123 7.51 -10.39 9.63
C LEU A 123 6.66 -10.82 8.43
N PRO A 124 6.71 -12.10 8.02
CA PRO A 124 5.90 -12.59 6.92
C PRO A 124 4.41 -12.51 7.23
N VAL A 125 3.60 -12.24 6.20
CA VAL A 125 2.14 -12.34 6.31
C VAL A 125 1.74 -13.80 6.09
N GLU A 126 0.97 -14.39 7.01
CA GLU A 126 0.52 -15.78 6.92
C GLU A 126 -0.48 -16.00 5.77
N ASN A 127 -1.47 -15.12 5.67
CA ASN A 127 -2.44 -15.12 4.58
C ASN A 127 -2.60 -13.70 4.00
N PRO A 128 -2.13 -13.43 2.77
CA PRO A 128 -2.18 -12.10 2.18
C PRO A 128 -3.60 -11.61 1.86
N LEU A 129 -4.58 -12.51 1.78
CA LEU A 129 -5.99 -12.17 1.53
C LEU A 129 -6.73 -11.76 2.81
N VAL A 130 -6.12 -11.99 3.98
CA VAL A 130 -6.71 -11.62 5.27
C VAL A 130 -5.96 -10.43 5.85
N TRP A 131 -6.67 -9.31 6.02
CA TRP A 131 -6.10 -8.12 6.61
C TRP A 131 -6.40 -8.05 8.11
N VAL A 132 -5.35 -7.85 8.91
CA VAL A 132 -5.45 -7.78 10.37
C VAL A 132 -4.94 -6.42 10.81
N TYR A 133 -5.79 -5.70 11.53
CA TYR A 133 -5.51 -4.40 12.10
C TYR A 133 -5.08 -4.54 13.54
N GLN A 134 -4.11 -3.73 13.96
CA GLN A 134 -3.80 -3.58 15.37
C GLN A 134 -4.79 -2.54 15.91
N THR A 135 -5.94 -3.01 16.37
CA THR A 135 -6.85 -2.15 17.11
C THR A 135 -6.16 -1.81 18.43
N GLU A 136 -6.13 -0.52 18.78
CA GLU A 136 -5.73 -0.11 20.12
C GLU A 136 -6.70 -0.79 21.09
N GLU A 137 -6.23 -1.86 21.73
CA GLU A 137 -6.89 -2.44 22.89
C GLU A 137 -6.93 -1.31 23.90
N THR A 138 -8.11 -0.74 24.07
CA THR A 138 -8.37 0.33 25.02
C THR A 138 -8.14 -0.29 26.39
N SER A 139 -6.94 -0.13 26.95
CA SER A 139 -6.68 -0.32 28.38
C SER A 139 -7.05 0.95 29.14
#